data_AF-A0A0G1HV83-F1
#
_entry.id   AF-A0A0G1HV83-F1
#
_cell.length_a   1.000
_cell.length_b   1.000
_cell.length_c   1.000
_cell.angle_alpha   90.00
_cell.angle_beta   90.00
_cell.angle_gamma   90.00
#
_symmetry.space_group_name_H-M   'P 1'
#
loop_
_entity.id
_entity.type
_entity.pdbx_description
1 polymer ?
#
loop_
_entity_poly.entity_id
_entity_poly.type
_entity_poly.pdbx_seq_one_letter_code
_entity_poly.pdbx_strand_id
1 'polypeptide(L)'
;MAIVWVTCDYCKMEFERPYGRYNEAKKFGWKQFCSTECQSQSKTKKISKNCDNPLCNKRIFSSVSSGHTYCSRNCSATLSNSLRAEPFALVKCANKDCNNFLKNHESKYCSTECVNKSKKGLSSYTKEGLMQIIQKFQLDNGRIPTKAELGHLNRPARNNFGTWNNLIKIAGLTPNEVIFSKKYIANDGHRCDSLSEKIVDDWLFARNIKHQVHIKYPWHNGMSADF
;
A
#
# COMPACT_ATOMS: atom_id res chain seq x y z
N MET A 1 -21.76 76.20 25.14
CA MET A 1 -20.51 75.43 25.32
C MET A 1 -19.50 75.97 24.33
N ALA A 2 -18.32 76.41 24.79
CA ALA A 2 -17.28 76.86 23.87
C ALA A 2 -16.78 75.68 23.02
N ILE A 3 -16.73 75.87 21.70
CA ILE A 3 -16.25 74.90 20.71
C ILE A 3 -14.90 75.38 20.20
N VAL A 4 -13.99 74.45 19.94
CA VAL A 4 -12.66 74.71 19.39
C VAL A 4 -12.43 73.80 18.20
N TRP A 5 -11.78 74.35 17.17
CA TRP A 5 -11.32 73.58 16.01
C TRP A 5 -9.98 72.93 16.33
N VAL A 6 -9.90 71.63 16.12
CA VAL A 6 -8.69 70.83 16.40
C VAL A 6 -8.34 70.01 15.17
N THR A 7 -7.05 69.84 14.90
CA THR A 7 -6.55 68.98 13.83
C THR A 7 -6.51 67.52 14.27
N CYS A 8 -7.00 66.62 13.42
CA CYS A 8 -6.95 65.19 13.67
C CYS A 8 -5.51 64.68 13.55
N ASP A 9 -5.03 63.93 14.55
CA ASP A 9 -3.66 63.40 14.56
C ASP A 9 -3.35 62.44 13.41
N TYR A 10 -4.37 61.77 12.86
CA TYR A 10 -4.23 60.78 11.80
C TYR A 10 -4.40 61.36 10.38
N CYS A 11 -5.59 61.86 10.04
CA CYS A 11 -5.91 62.35 8.69
C CYS A 11 -5.60 63.84 8.46
N LYS A 12 -5.18 64.57 9.51
CA LYS A 12 -4.86 66.01 9.49
C LYS A 12 -6.01 66.95 9.14
N MET A 13 -7.24 66.45 9.03
CA MET A 13 -8.44 67.29 8.86
C MET A 13 -8.84 67.98 10.15
N GLU A 14 -9.44 69.17 10.04
CA GLU A 14 -9.96 69.94 11.18
C GLU A 14 -11.37 69.47 11.57
N PHE A 15 -11.65 69.45 12.86
CA PHE A 15 -12.95 69.05 13.39
C PHE A 15 -13.27 69.77 14.71
N GLU A 16 -14.57 69.89 15.00
CA GLU A 16 -15.07 70.58 16.18
C GLU A 16 -14.98 69.71 17.45
N ARG A 17 -14.52 70.30 18.55
CA ARG A 17 -14.51 69.68 19.89
C ARG A 17 -14.99 70.64 20.98
N PRO A 18 -15.70 70.14 22.01
CA PRO A 18 -15.99 70.93 23.19
C PRO A 18 -14.71 71.33 23.93
N TYR A 19 -14.62 72.59 24.35
CA TYR A 19 -13.42 73.17 24.99
C TYR A 19 -12.94 72.39 26.22
N GLY A 20 -13.85 71.83 27.03
CA GLY A 20 -13.48 70.99 28.18
C GLY A 20 -12.73 69.71 27.78
N ARG A 21 -13.17 69.03 26.71
CA ARG A 21 -12.51 67.82 26.19
C ARG A 21 -11.16 68.12 25.57
N TYR A 22 -11.03 69.29 24.92
CA TYR A 22 -9.76 69.76 24.40
C TYR A 22 -8.74 70.01 25.52
N ASN A 23 -9.13 70.71 26.59
CA ASN A 23 -8.24 70.96 27.73
C ASN A 23 -7.85 69.69 28.47
N GLU A 24 -8.77 68.74 28.61
CA GLU A 24 -8.49 67.41 29.15
C GLU A 24 -7.45 66.66 28.30
N ALA A 25 -7.65 66.59 26.97
CA ALA A 25 -6.71 65.95 26.07
C ALA A 25 -5.33 66.64 26.08
N LYS A 26 -5.29 67.98 26.16
CA LYS A 26 -4.04 68.74 26.27
C LYS A 26 -3.31 68.48 27.59
N LYS A 27 -4.05 68.39 28.71
CA LYS A 27 -3.51 68.09 30.05
C LYS A 27 -2.86 66.71 30.11
N PHE A 28 -3.49 65.70 29.49
CA PHE A 28 -3.01 64.31 29.52
C PHE A 28 -2.19 63.90 28.30
N GLY A 29 -1.94 64.81 27.35
CA GLY A 29 -1.19 64.53 26.13
C GLY A 29 -1.87 63.50 25.21
N TRP A 30 -3.20 63.42 25.22
CA TRP A 30 -3.95 62.46 24.42
C TRP A 30 -4.06 62.90 22.97
N LYS A 31 -3.85 61.94 22.05
CA LYS A 31 -4.12 62.13 20.62
C LYS A 31 -5.61 62.36 20.38
N GLN A 32 -5.92 63.30 19.50
CA GLN A 32 -7.26 63.70 19.14
C GLN A 32 -7.59 63.24 17.72
N PHE A 33 -8.76 62.60 17.57
CA PHE A 33 -9.21 62.03 16.31
C PHE A 33 -10.61 62.55 15.94
N CYS A 34 -10.82 62.81 14.66
CA CYS A 34 -12.11 63.24 14.12
C CYS A 34 -13.16 62.12 14.12
N SER A 35 -12.73 60.85 14.06
CA SER A 35 -13.62 59.69 14.06
C SER A 35 -13.02 58.48 14.79
N THR A 36 -13.89 57.54 15.18
CA THR A 36 -13.48 56.23 15.73
C THR A 36 -12.64 55.44 14.73
N GLU A 37 -12.89 55.61 13.43
CA GLU A 37 -12.11 55.03 12.34
C GLU A 37 -10.67 55.57 12.34
N CYS A 38 -10.47 56.88 12.43
CA CYS A 38 -9.14 57.50 12.50
C CYS A 38 -8.36 57.03 13.74
N GLN A 39 -9.06 56.90 14.88
CA GLN A 39 -8.46 56.35 16.09
C GLN A 39 -8.03 54.88 15.91
N SER A 40 -8.86 54.06 15.25
CA SER A 40 -8.57 52.65 14.96
C SER A 40 -7.40 52.49 13.98
N GLN A 41 -7.40 53.28 12.90
CA GLN A 41 -6.33 53.27 11.91
C GLN A 41 -5.00 53.75 12.49
N SER A 42 -5.00 54.78 13.35
CA SER A 42 -3.79 55.23 14.04
C SER A 42 -3.18 54.18 14.97
N LYS A 43 -3.97 53.22 15.47
CA LYS A 43 -3.50 52.12 16.32
C LYS A 43 -3.04 50.89 15.52
N THR A 44 -3.32 50.85 14.22
CA THR A 44 -3.05 49.68 13.38
C THR A 44 -1.57 49.61 13.02
N LYS A 45 -0.86 48.61 13.55
CA LYS A 45 0.56 48.32 13.22
C LYS A 45 0.74 47.40 12.00
N LYS A 46 -0.32 47.18 11.22
CA LYS A 46 -0.28 46.27 10.06
C LYS A 46 0.37 46.96 8.87
N ILE A 47 1.30 46.27 8.22
CA ILE A 47 1.97 46.73 7.01
C ILE A 47 1.37 45.96 5.83
N SER A 48 1.21 46.63 4.69
CA SER A 48 0.88 45.96 3.44
C SER A 48 2.11 45.24 2.90
N LYS A 49 2.05 43.91 2.83
CA LYS A 49 3.06 43.05 2.18
C LYS A 49 2.40 42.22 1.08
N ASN A 50 3.18 41.75 0.11
CA ASN A 50 2.70 40.79 -0.86
C ASN A 50 2.87 39.36 -0.32
N CYS A 51 2.07 38.43 -0.83
CA CYS A 51 2.23 37.01 -0.58
C CYS A 51 3.55 36.52 -1.17
N ASP A 52 4.34 35.77 -0.40
CA ASP A 52 5.63 35.23 -0.85
C ASP A 52 5.52 34.06 -1.84
N ASN A 53 4.29 33.61 -2.15
CA ASN A 53 4.07 32.65 -3.23
C ASN A 53 4.15 33.37 -4.60
N PRO A 54 5.15 33.08 -5.46
CA PRO A 54 5.38 33.78 -6.72
C PRO A 54 4.22 33.64 -7.73
N LEU A 55 3.38 32.63 -7.58
CA LEU A 55 2.21 32.40 -8.44
C LEU A 55 0.97 33.20 -8.00
N CYS A 56 0.93 33.67 -6.75
CA CYS A 56 -0.26 34.32 -6.19
C CYS A 56 -0.12 35.85 -6.15
N ASN A 57 1.01 36.38 -5.67
CA ASN A 57 1.30 37.82 -5.54
C ASN A 57 0.19 38.69 -4.89
N LYS A 58 -0.73 38.09 -4.13
CA LYS A 58 -1.85 38.81 -3.50
C LYS A 58 -1.35 39.72 -2.38
N ARG A 59 -1.85 40.97 -2.33
CA ARG A 59 -1.53 41.94 -1.27
C ARG A 59 -2.29 41.58 0.02
N ILE A 60 -1.56 41.57 1.14
CA ILE A 60 -2.04 41.20 2.46
C ILE A 60 -1.56 42.19 3.53
N PHE A 61 -2.39 42.43 4.54
CA PHE A 61 -2.03 43.26 5.69
C PHE A 61 -1.59 42.35 6.84
N SER A 62 -0.30 42.32 7.12
CA SER A 62 0.28 41.51 8.19
C SER A 62 0.92 42.38 9.27
N SER A 63 1.01 41.85 10.49
CA SER A 63 1.89 42.42 11.51
C SER A 63 3.34 42.38 11.04
N VAL A 64 4.19 43.24 11.60
CA VAL A 64 5.63 43.24 11.32
C VAL A 64 6.23 41.91 11.78
N SER A 65 6.36 40.95 10.88
CA SER A 65 7.08 39.69 11.08
C SER A 65 8.29 39.61 10.13
N SER A 66 9.34 38.93 10.60
CA SER A 66 10.60 38.67 9.86
C SER A 66 10.56 37.43 8.96
N GLY A 67 9.51 36.61 9.05
CA GLY A 67 9.37 35.36 8.29
C GLY A 67 8.50 35.48 7.03
N HIS A 68 8.35 34.35 6.33
CA HIS A 68 7.51 34.27 5.15
C HIS A 68 6.04 34.55 5.46
N THR A 69 5.39 35.34 4.61
CA THR A 69 3.99 35.75 4.72
C THR A 69 3.20 35.23 3.53
N TYR A 70 2.21 34.38 3.80
CA TYR A 70 1.35 33.78 2.78
C TYR A 70 -0.09 34.26 2.93
N CYS A 71 -0.80 34.42 1.80
CA CYS A 71 -2.20 34.85 1.83
C CYS A 71 -3.18 33.76 2.30
N SER A 72 -2.75 32.49 2.26
CA SER A 72 -3.54 31.34 2.72
C SER A 72 -2.63 30.16 3.06
N ARG A 73 -3.18 29.20 3.83
CA ARG A 73 -2.52 27.90 4.08
C ARG A 73 -2.21 27.17 2.78
N ASN A 74 -3.10 27.26 1.79
CA ASN A 74 -2.86 26.66 0.47
C ASN A 74 -1.66 27.28 -0.23
N CYS A 75 -1.50 28.61 -0.23
CA CYS A 75 -0.33 29.24 -0.85
C CYS A 75 0.99 28.83 -0.19
N SER A 76 1.00 28.71 1.14
CA SER A 76 2.15 28.19 1.87
C SER A 76 2.45 26.74 1.50
N ALA A 77 1.41 25.90 1.43
CA ALA A 77 1.52 24.48 1.08
C ALA A 77 1.97 24.27 -0.37
N THR A 78 1.45 25.04 -1.33
CA THR A 78 1.84 24.96 -2.75
C THR A 78 3.33 25.22 -2.93
N LEU A 79 3.85 26.31 -2.35
CA LEU A 79 5.27 26.63 -2.43
C LEU A 79 6.13 25.59 -1.69
N SER A 80 5.69 25.15 -0.52
CA SER A 80 6.41 24.11 0.25
C SER A 80 6.47 22.78 -0.50
N ASN A 81 5.37 22.39 -1.16
CA ASN A 81 5.32 21.16 -1.93
C ASN A 81 6.15 21.24 -3.22
N SER A 82 6.17 22.39 -3.90
CA SER A 82 7.04 22.59 -5.06
C SER A 82 8.51 22.54 -4.70
N LEU A 83 8.89 23.04 -3.51
CA LEU A 83 10.27 22.97 -3.02
C LEU A 83 10.67 21.57 -2.54
N ARG A 84 9.71 20.72 -2.15
CA ARG A 84 9.95 19.33 -1.68
C ARG A 84 10.04 18.30 -2.81
N ALA A 85 9.74 18.68 -4.05
CA ALA A 85 9.63 17.74 -5.15
C ALA A 85 11.02 17.33 -5.68
N GLU A 86 11.71 16.45 -4.95
CA GLU A 86 12.51 15.43 -5.64
C GLU A 86 11.51 14.45 -6.27
N PRO A 87 11.42 14.34 -7.60
CA PRO A 87 10.56 13.34 -8.22
C PRO A 87 11.04 11.96 -7.76
N PHE A 88 10.13 11.13 -7.26
CA PHE A 88 10.45 9.73 -6.98
C PHE A 88 11.19 9.14 -8.18
N ALA A 89 12.46 8.77 -7.97
CA ALA A 89 13.31 8.28 -9.04
C ALA A 89 12.69 6.99 -9.59
N LEU A 90 12.18 7.07 -10.81
CA LEU A 90 11.56 5.94 -11.48
C LEU A 90 12.62 4.85 -11.71
N VAL A 91 12.42 3.68 -11.09
CA VAL A 91 13.33 2.54 -11.25
C VAL A 91 12.86 1.65 -12.40
N LYS A 92 13.75 1.28 -13.30
CA LYS A 92 13.41 0.36 -14.40
C LYS A 92 13.13 -1.05 -13.85
N CYS A 93 12.12 -1.72 -14.41
CA CYS A 93 11.84 -3.13 -14.14
C CYS A 93 13.08 -4.01 -14.38
N ALA A 94 13.37 -4.94 -13.45
CA ALA A 94 14.52 -5.84 -13.55
C ALA A 94 14.40 -6.91 -14.66
N ASN A 95 13.21 -7.05 -15.28
CA ASN A 95 13.06 -7.92 -16.44
C ASN A 95 13.66 -7.25 -17.69
N LYS A 96 14.67 -7.88 -18.31
CA LYS A 96 15.37 -7.34 -19.50
C LYS A 96 14.43 -7.06 -20.67
N ASP A 97 13.37 -7.85 -20.81
CA ASP A 97 12.37 -7.70 -21.87
C ASP A 97 11.27 -6.69 -21.53
N CYS A 98 11.38 -6.00 -20.39
CA CYS A 98 10.39 -5.05 -19.92
C CYS A 98 10.97 -3.63 -19.84
N ASN A 99 10.25 -2.66 -20.42
CA ASN A 99 10.60 -1.25 -20.37
C ASN A 99 9.73 -0.43 -19.40
N ASN A 100 9.02 -1.10 -18.49
CA ASN A 100 8.20 -0.41 -17.49
C ASN A 100 9.05 0.19 -16.36
N PHE A 101 8.55 1.29 -15.80
CA PHE A 101 9.16 2.01 -14.69
C PHE A 101 8.31 1.89 -13.42
N LEU A 102 8.99 1.78 -12.29
CA LEU A 102 8.43 1.56 -10.98
C LEU A 102 8.52 2.84 -10.16
N LYS A 103 7.42 3.21 -9.53
CA LYS A 103 7.34 4.37 -8.63
C LYS A 103 7.88 4.08 -7.23
N ASN A 104 8.07 2.81 -6.88
CA ASN A 104 8.51 2.35 -5.55
C ASN A 104 9.79 1.50 -5.70
N HIS A 105 10.78 1.73 -4.83
CA HIS A 105 12.04 1.00 -4.77
C HIS A 105 11.92 -0.42 -4.18
N GLU A 106 10.81 -0.74 -3.50
CA GLU A 106 10.62 -2.04 -2.83
C GLU A 106 10.40 -3.20 -3.81
N SER A 107 9.72 -2.93 -4.93
CA SER A 107 9.43 -3.94 -5.95
C SER A 107 10.47 -3.90 -7.06
N LYS A 108 11.07 -5.04 -7.38
CA LYS A 108 12.05 -5.17 -8.50
C LYS A 108 11.39 -5.33 -9.87
N TYR A 109 10.12 -5.71 -9.92
CA TYR A 109 9.40 -6.05 -11.15
C TYR A 109 8.03 -5.35 -11.18
N CYS A 110 7.55 -5.01 -12.39
CA CYS A 110 6.26 -4.33 -12.55
C CYS A 110 5.03 -5.24 -12.43
N SER A 111 5.21 -6.55 -12.58
CA SER A 111 4.12 -7.54 -12.51
C SER A 111 4.65 -8.94 -12.20
N THR A 112 3.76 -9.81 -11.71
CA THR A 112 4.04 -11.24 -11.51
C THR A 112 4.48 -11.93 -12.80
N GLU A 113 3.99 -11.48 -13.95
CA GLU A 113 4.45 -11.97 -15.25
C GLU A 113 5.92 -11.65 -15.52
N CYS A 114 6.38 -10.44 -15.20
CA CYS A 114 7.79 -10.07 -15.36
C CYS A 114 8.69 -10.86 -14.41
N VAL A 115 8.21 -11.14 -13.19
CA VAL A 115 8.88 -12.08 -12.27
C VAL A 115 9.04 -13.45 -12.91
N ASN A 116 7.96 -13.98 -13.50
CA ASN A 116 7.97 -15.32 -14.10
C ASN A 116 8.83 -15.37 -15.36
N LYS A 117 8.79 -14.34 -16.22
CA LYS A 117 9.65 -14.22 -17.41
C LYS A 117 11.12 -14.14 -17.03
N SER A 118 11.47 -13.32 -16.05
CA SER A 118 12.84 -13.24 -15.52
C SER A 118 13.32 -14.57 -14.92
N LYS A 119 12.42 -15.34 -14.30
CA LYS A 119 12.71 -16.69 -13.77
C LYS A 119 12.70 -17.80 -14.83
N LYS A 120 12.13 -17.58 -16.02
CA LYS A 120 11.94 -18.62 -17.05
C LYS A 120 13.27 -19.14 -17.60
N GLY A 121 14.35 -18.38 -17.50
CA GLY A 121 15.72 -18.81 -17.81
C GLY A 121 16.42 -19.59 -16.70
N LEU A 122 15.84 -19.72 -15.50
CA LEU A 122 16.47 -20.40 -14.35
C LEU A 122 16.11 -21.89 -14.23
N SER A 123 15.12 -22.41 -14.96
CA SER A 123 14.95 -23.87 -15.09
C SER A 123 15.73 -24.33 -16.32
N SER A 124 17.02 -24.58 -16.16
CA SER A 124 17.94 -24.92 -17.26
C SER A 124 17.70 -26.29 -17.91
N TYR A 125 16.57 -26.94 -17.63
CA TYR A 125 16.25 -28.26 -18.15
C TYR A 125 15.20 -28.15 -19.26
N THR A 126 15.59 -28.59 -20.45
CA THR A 126 14.68 -28.84 -21.57
C THR A 126 13.77 -30.03 -21.23
N LYS A 127 12.64 -30.17 -21.93
CA LYS A 127 11.73 -31.30 -21.76
C LYS A 127 12.45 -32.63 -22.00
N GLU A 128 13.29 -32.65 -23.03
CA GLU A 128 14.09 -33.79 -23.46
C GLU A 128 15.17 -34.13 -22.43
N GLY A 129 15.85 -33.12 -21.87
CA GLY A 129 16.87 -33.31 -20.84
C GLY A 129 16.30 -33.96 -19.58
N LEU A 130 15.09 -33.58 -19.15
CA LEU A 130 14.43 -34.20 -17.99
C LEU A 130 14.13 -35.68 -18.22
N MET A 131 13.67 -36.05 -19.42
CA MET A 131 13.39 -37.45 -19.77
C MET A 131 14.67 -38.28 -19.78
N GLN A 132 15.74 -37.75 -20.40
CA GLN A 132 17.03 -38.43 -20.47
C GLN A 132 17.63 -38.71 -19.09
N ILE A 133 17.53 -37.77 -18.15
CA ILE A 133 18.04 -37.98 -16.78
C ILE A 133 17.31 -39.12 -16.08
N ILE A 134 15.98 -39.20 -16.24
CA ILE A 134 15.17 -40.26 -15.61
C ILE A 134 15.44 -41.62 -16.26
N GLN A 135 15.51 -41.67 -17.59
CA GLN A 135 15.82 -42.90 -18.31
C GLN A 135 17.23 -43.41 -17.98
N LYS A 136 18.21 -42.51 -17.87
CA LYS A 136 19.56 -42.86 -17.44
C LYS A 136 19.55 -43.40 -16.01
N PHE A 137 18.86 -42.75 -15.08
CA PHE A 137 18.75 -43.24 -13.71
C PHE A 137 18.13 -44.64 -13.65
N GLN A 138 17.07 -44.90 -14.43
CA GLN A 138 16.44 -46.21 -14.52
C GLN A 138 17.40 -47.26 -15.07
N LEU A 139 18.20 -46.92 -16.08
CA LEU A 139 19.20 -47.82 -16.67
C LEU A 139 20.29 -48.17 -15.65
N ASP A 140 20.78 -47.17 -14.91
CA ASP A 140 21.86 -47.34 -13.94
C ASP A 140 21.42 -48.10 -12.67
N ASN A 141 20.17 -47.94 -12.22
CA ASN A 141 19.70 -48.45 -10.93
C ASN A 141 18.62 -49.54 -11.03
N GLY A 142 18.09 -49.83 -12.23
CA GLY A 142 16.99 -50.76 -12.45
C GLY A 142 15.65 -50.33 -11.87
N ARG A 143 15.54 -49.11 -11.31
CA ARG A 143 14.33 -48.58 -10.67
C ARG A 143 14.19 -47.07 -10.90
N ILE A 144 12.98 -46.55 -10.68
CA ILE A 144 12.72 -45.13 -10.80
C ILE A 144 13.25 -44.35 -9.59
N PRO A 145 13.66 -43.09 -9.80
CA PRO A 145 14.20 -42.24 -8.75
C PRO A 145 13.15 -41.84 -7.71
N THR A 146 13.55 -41.85 -6.45
CA THR A 146 12.73 -41.34 -5.34
C THR A 146 12.85 -39.81 -5.21
N LYS A 147 11.94 -39.20 -4.43
CA LYS A 147 11.96 -37.76 -4.16
C LYS A 147 13.25 -37.29 -3.47
N ALA A 148 13.90 -38.16 -2.70
CA ALA A 148 15.16 -37.83 -2.03
C ALA A 148 16.33 -37.73 -3.02
N GLU A 149 16.35 -38.60 -4.05
CA GLU A 149 17.47 -38.71 -5.00
C GLU A 149 17.42 -37.63 -6.08
N LEU A 150 16.26 -37.42 -6.71
CA LEU A 150 16.07 -36.42 -7.78
C LEU A 150 15.08 -35.32 -7.39
N GLY A 151 15.00 -34.99 -6.09
CA GLY A 151 14.08 -33.98 -5.57
C GLY A 151 14.21 -32.61 -6.21
N HIS A 152 15.42 -32.23 -6.61
CA HIS A 152 15.74 -30.97 -7.28
C HIS A 152 15.06 -30.84 -8.66
N LEU A 153 14.73 -31.96 -9.31
CA LEU A 153 14.03 -31.99 -10.61
C LEU A 153 12.52 -31.83 -10.50
N ASN A 154 11.93 -31.87 -9.29
CA ASN A 154 10.48 -31.76 -9.12
C ASN A 154 9.89 -30.46 -9.68
N ARG A 155 10.57 -29.33 -9.43
CA ARG A 155 10.10 -28.03 -9.93
C ARG A 155 10.23 -27.91 -11.45
N PRO A 156 11.37 -28.27 -12.07
CA PRO A 156 11.47 -28.42 -13.52
C PRO A 156 10.43 -29.37 -14.13
N ALA A 157 10.20 -30.54 -13.52
CA ALA A 157 9.24 -31.53 -13.97
C ALA A 157 7.80 -30.99 -13.93
N ARG A 158 7.42 -30.33 -12.83
CA ARG A 158 6.10 -29.70 -12.66
C ARG A 158 5.87 -28.59 -13.69
N ASN A 159 6.88 -27.77 -13.96
CA ASN A 159 6.77 -26.68 -14.94
C ASN A 159 6.61 -27.18 -16.37
N ASN A 160 7.24 -28.30 -16.73
CA ASN A 160 7.24 -28.83 -18.09
C ASN A 160 6.14 -29.85 -18.38
N PHE A 161 5.78 -30.68 -17.40
CA PHE A 161 4.91 -31.87 -17.55
C PHE A 161 3.75 -31.90 -16.54
N GLY A 162 3.61 -30.87 -15.71
CA GLY A 162 2.53 -30.73 -14.72
C GLY A 162 2.77 -31.51 -13.42
N THR A 163 3.14 -32.79 -13.49
CA THR A 163 3.49 -33.59 -12.30
C THR A 163 4.71 -34.48 -12.54
N TRP A 164 5.36 -34.91 -11.45
CA TRP A 164 6.46 -35.88 -11.50
C TRP A 164 6.03 -37.20 -12.13
N ASN A 165 4.85 -37.70 -11.75
CA ASN A 165 4.32 -38.95 -12.29
C ASN A 165 3.98 -38.85 -13.79
N ASN A 166 3.55 -37.67 -14.27
CA ASN A 166 3.36 -37.46 -15.70
C ASN A 166 4.69 -37.50 -16.47
N LEU A 167 5.75 -36.89 -15.92
CA LEU A 167 7.08 -36.99 -16.52
C LEU A 167 7.55 -38.44 -16.60
N ILE A 168 7.39 -39.23 -15.54
CA ILE A 168 7.75 -40.67 -15.53
C ILE A 168 6.95 -41.44 -16.60
N LYS A 169 5.62 -41.21 -16.68
CA LYS A 169 4.75 -41.84 -17.69
C LYS A 169 5.19 -41.51 -19.12
N ILE A 170 5.48 -40.23 -19.39
CA ILE A 170 5.92 -39.76 -20.71
C ILE A 170 7.31 -40.31 -21.05
N ALA A 171 8.17 -40.50 -20.05
CA ALA A 171 9.45 -41.18 -20.21
C ALA A 171 9.33 -42.69 -20.49
N GLY A 172 8.11 -43.24 -20.53
CA GLY A 172 7.84 -44.66 -20.80
C GLY A 172 7.94 -45.57 -19.57
N LEU A 173 7.93 -45.00 -18.36
CA LEU A 173 8.15 -45.74 -17.12
C LEU A 173 6.87 -45.80 -16.28
N THR A 174 6.78 -46.80 -15.41
CA THR A 174 5.70 -46.93 -14.43
C THR A 174 6.00 -46.07 -13.20
N PRO A 175 5.13 -45.10 -12.84
CA PRO A 175 5.33 -44.27 -11.65
C PRO A 175 5.11 -45.05 -10.36
N ASN A 176 5.79 -44.62 -9.29
CA ASN A 176 5.60 -45.18 -7.96
C ASN A 176 4.16 -44.95 -7.49
N GLU A 177 3.58 -45.96 -6.85
CA GLU A 177 2.26 -45.82 -6.22
C GLU A 177 2.34 -44.74 -5.13
N VAL A 178 1.32 -43.87 -5.12
CA VAL A 178 1.20 -42.87 -4.05
C VAL A 178 0.55 -43.57 -2.86
N ILE A 179 1.18 -43.52 -1.69
CA ILE A 179 0.76 -44.24 -0.47
C ILE A 179 -0.73 -44.00 -0.12
N PHE A 180 -1.28 -42.83 -0.51
CA PHE A 180 -2.67 -42.42 -0.24
C PHE A 180 -3.59 -42.44 -1.48
N SER A 181 -3.24 -43.12 -2.57
CA SER A 181 -4.11 -43.19 -3.75
C SER A 181 -5.23 -44.21 -3.62
N LYS A 182 -5.08 -45.22 -2.75
CA LYS A 182 -6.10 -46.24 -2.53
C LYS A 182 -7.24 -45.62 -1.72
N LYS A 183 -8.42 -45.56 -2.34
CA LYS A 183 -9.66 -45.13 -1.70
C LYS A 183 -10.43 -46.35 -1.26
N TYR A 184 -11.08 -46.25 -0.11
CA TYR A 184 -11.85 -47.33 0.47
C TYR A 184 -13.33 -46.97 0.45
N ILE A 185 -14.20 -47.99 0.45
CA ILE A 185 -15.64 -47.83 0.52
C ILE A 185 -16.08 -48.48 1.83
N ALA A 186 -16.70 -47.71 2.72
CA ALA A 186 -17.25 -48.18 3.99
C ALA A 186 -18.58 -48.92 3.78
N ASN A 187 -19.03 -49.63 4.82
CA ASN A 187 -20.24 -50.45 4.76
C ASN A 187 -21.53 -49.64 4.58
N ASP A 188 -21.50 -48.35 4.94
CA ASP A 188 -22.58 -47.39 4.71
C ASP A 188 -22.59 -46.84 3.27
N GLY A 189 -21.58 -47.18 2.45
CA GLY A 189 -21.40 -46.73 1.07
C GLY A 189 -20.53 -45.47 0.92
N HIS A 190 -20.02 -44.89 2.01
CA HIS A 190 -19.20 -43.69 1.97
C HIS A 190 -17.78 -43.96 1.45
N ARG A 191 -17.22 -43.00 0.73
CA ARG A 191 -15.85 -43.07 0.18
C ARG A 191 -14.88 -42.51 1.21
N CYS A 192 -14.01 -43.36 1.74
CA CYS A 192 -12.98 -43.00 2.69
C CYS A 192 -11.63 -42.75 2.00
N ASP A 193 -10.92 -41.74 2.50
CA ASP A 193 -9.59 -41.36 2.02
C ASP A 193 -8.48 -42.24 2.60
N SER A 194 -8.74 -42.89 3.74
CA SER A 194 -7.82 -43.81 4.42
C SER A 194 -8.50 -45.10 4.89
N LEU A 195 -7.68 -46.14 5.15
CA LEU A 195 -8.18 -47.39 5.75
C LEU A 195 -8.68 -47.16 7.18
N SER A 196 -8.00 -46.30 7.94
CA SER A 196 -8.39 -45.94 9.30
C SER A 196 -9.78 -45.30 9.34
N GLU A 197 -10.07 -44.42 8.39
CA GLU A 197 -11.41 -43.84 8.24
C GLU A 197 -12.47 -44.92 8.03
N LYS A 198 -12.26 -45.83 7.07
CA LYS A 198 -13.18 -46.96 6.85
C LYS A 198 -13.40 -47.79 8.12
N ILE A 199 -12.34 -48.06 8.89
CA ILE A 199 -12.46 -48.83 10.13
C ILE A 199 -13.34 -48.12 11.16
N VAL A 200 -13.19 -46.80 11.32
CA VAL A 200 -14.00 -46.00 12.26
C VAL A 200 -15.45 -45.94 11.78
N ASP A 201 -15.66 -45.69 10.50
CA ASP A 201 -16.97 -45.64 9.86
C ASP A 201 -17.74 -46.97 10.03
N ASP A 202 -17.11 -48.09 9.63
CA ASP A 202 -17.65 -49.43 9.77
C ASP A 202 -18.02 -49.72 11.24
N TRP A 203 -17.23 -49.24 12.20
CA TRP A 203 -17.47 -49.41 13.63
C TRP A 203 -18.67 -48.60 14.13
N LEU A 204 -18.86 -47.37 13.63
CA LEU A 204 -20.01 -46.50 13.92
C LEU A 204 -21.29 -47.08 13.30
N PHE A 205 -21.22 -47.51 12.04
CA PHE A 205 -22.31 -48.16 11.32
C PHE A 205 -22.78 -49.44 12.03
N ALA A 206 -21.85 -50.31 12.44
CA ALA A 206 -22.17 -51.54 13.16
C ALA A 206 -22.89 -51.33 14.50
N ARG A 207 -22.75 -50.14 15.12
CA ARG A 207 -23.42 -49.75 16.37
C ARG A 207 -24.65 -48.89 16.17
N ASN A 208 -25.04 -48.64 14.92
CA ASN A 208 -26.16 -47.80 14.56
C ASN A 208 -26.01 -46.35 15.10
N ILE A 209 -24.77 -45.86 15.19
CA ILE A 209 -24.45 -44.50 15.61
C ILE A 209 -24.51 -43.62 14.37
N LYS A 210 -25.43 -42.65 14.38
CA LYS A 210 -25.53 -41.65 13.31
C LYS A 210 -24.29 -40.77 13.31
N HIS A 211 -23.61 -40.71 12.19
CA HIS A 211 -22.45 -39.87 11.96
C HIS A 211 -22.52 -39.28 10.54
N GLN A 212 -21.71 -38.25 10.26
CA GLN A 212 -21.74 -37.55 8.97
C GLN A 212 -20.32 -37.12 8.60
N VAL A 213 -19.85 -37.63 7.46
CA VAL A 213 -18.50 -37.36 6.97
C VAL A 213 -18.39 -35.95 6.39
N HIS A 214 -17.23 -35.30 6.57
CA HIS A 214 -16.88 -34.00 5.98
C HIS A 214 -17.78 -32.82 6.40
N ILE A 215 -18.35 -32.84 7.61
CA ILE A 215 -19.08 -31.68 8.13
C ILE A 215 -18.09 -30.52 8.33
N LYS A 216 -18.40 -29.36 7.76
CA LYS A 216 -17.58 -28.15 7.96
C LYS A 216 -17.71 -27.63 9.39
N TYR A 217 -16.58 -27.21 9.96
CA TYR A 217 -16.61 -26.55 11.27
C TYR A 217 -17.38 -25.21 11.23
N PRO A 218 -17.99 -24.79 12.35
CA PRO A 218 -18.84 -23.59 12.40
C PRO A 218 -18.14 -22.28 12.01
N TRP A 219 -16.82 -22.19 12.21
CA TRP A 219 -16.03 -20.97 12.03
C TRP A 219 -15.52 -20.76 10.59
N HIS A 220 -16.05 -21.48 9.61
CA HIS A 220 -15.82 -21.27 8.16
C HIS A 220 -14.35 -21.14 7.73
N ASN A 221 -13.44 -21.80 8.44
CA ASN A 221 -12.00 -21.78 8.14
C ASN A 221 -11.58 -22.75 7.03
N GLY A 222 -12.55 -23.37 6.34
CA GLY A 222 -12.31 -24.38 5.32
C GLY A 222 -11.96 -25.77 5.86
N MET A 223 -11.94 -25.98 7.18
CA MET A 223 -11.74 -27.31 7.78
C MET A 223 -13.06 -28.07 7.89
N SER A 224 -12.97 -29.39 7.82
CA SER A 224 -14.08 -30.32 8.05
C SER A 224 -13.71 -31.38 9.08
N ALA A 225 -14.70 -31.88 9.81
CA ALA A 225 -14.59 -33.08 10.61
C ALA A 225 -14.62 -34.32 9.71
N ASP A 226 -13.88 -35.36 10.10
CA ASP A 226 -13.83 -36.62 9.35
C ASP A 226 -15.08 -37.48 9.61
N PHE A 227 -15.72 -37.37 10.78
CA PHE A 227 -16.91 -38.14 11.21
C PHE A 227 -17.89 -37.31 12.04
#